data_AF-A0A4Y2R9W4-F1
#
_entry.id   AF-A0A4Y2R9W4-F1
#
_cell.length_a   1.000
_cell.length_b   1.000
_cell.length_c   1.000
_cell.angle_alpha   90.00
_cell.angle_beta   90.00
_cell.angle_gamma   90.00
#
_symmetry.space_group_name_H-M   'P 1'
#
loop_
_entity.id
_entity.type
_entity.pdbx_description
1 polymer ?
#
loop_
_entity_poly.entity_id
_entity_poly.type
_entity_poly.pdbx_seq_one_letter_code
_entity_poly.pdbx_strand_id
1 'polypeptide(L)'
;LLRVTAWILRYLNNCKPKPRLSQYLTSDEIEKARDYWILVAQKQCIPAVIKALETIMPLPAKSKIARFNSFLQENHLRLGGRLQFAPVTSEEKHPLLLDGSHHFVQLLIRHTHVRLHQLGVRTVLSELRSNYWIRRGREAIKRVIHRCLPCRLYKATRGTQIEAPLPADRVTPCIPFSITGIDFAVPLYARNCKSLDTTHIELFAC
;
A
#
# COMPACT_ATOMS: atom_id res chain seq x y z
N LEU A 1 -10.55 9.82 0.52
CA LEU A 1 -10.26 10.81 1.58
C LEU A 1 -10.10 12.22 1.01
N LEU A 2 -9.02 12.54 0.30
CA LEU A 2 -8.74 13.92 -0.18
C LEU A 2 -9.89 14.55 -0.98
N ARG A 3 -10.43 13.83 -1.97
CA ARG A 3 -11.57 14.31 -2.77
C ARG A 3 -12.82 14.59 -1.93
N VAL A 4 -13.11 13.72 -0.96
CA VAL A 4 -14.27 13.88 -0.07
C VAL A 4 -14.08 15.13 0.80
N THR A 5 -12.90 15.31 1.39
CA THR A 5 -12.61 16.51 2.16
C THR A 5 -12.57 17.78 1.31
N ALA A 6 -12.11 17.70 0.06
CA ALA A 6 -12.16 18.83 -0.87
C ALA A 6 -13.62 19.24 -1.16
N TRP A 7 -14.53 18.28 -1.38
CA TRP A 7 -15.96 18.54 -1.53
C TRP A 7 -16.57 19.20 -0.28
N ILE A 8 -16.22 18.72 0.91
CA ILE A 8 -16.69 19.31 2.18
C ILE A 8 -16.19 20.76 2.32
N LEU A 9 -14.90 21.00 2.08
CA LEU A 9 -14.32 22.35 2.14
C LEU A 9 -14.93 23.29 1.10
N ARG A 10 -15.20 22.79 -0.11
CA ARG A 10 -15.91 23.55 -1.15
C ARG A 10 -17.33 23.90 -0.72
N TYR A 11 -18.08 22.95 -0.16
CA TYR A 11 -19.41 23.20 0.36
C TYR A 11 -19.40 24.32 1.40
N LEU A 12 -18.50 24.25 2.38
CA LEU A 12 -18.32 25.30 3.39
C LEU A 12 -17.97 26.66 2.79
N ASN A 13 -17.20 26.70 1.69
CA ASN A 13 -16.87 27.94 1.00
C ASN A 13 -18.05 28.49 0.19
N ASN A 14 -18.88 27.62 -0.41
CA ASN A 14 -20.09 28.00 -1.16
C ASN A 14 -21.23 28.48 -0.24
N CYS A 15 -21.20 28.16 1.06
CA CYS A 15 -22.09 28.76 2.05
C CYS A 15 -21.76 30.23 2.36
N LYS A 16 -20.58 30.74 1.95
CA LYS A 16 -20.19 32.15 2.12
C LYS A 16 -20.70 32.97 0.92
N PRO A 17 -20.90 34.30 1.06
CA PRO A 17 -21.35 35.17 -0.04
C PRO A 17 -20.21 35.40 -1.05
N LYS A 18 -19.90 34.37 -1.83
CA LYS A 18 -18.85 34.32 -2.85
C LYS A 18 -19.40 33.61 -4.10
N PRO A 19 -18.81 33.83 -5.29
CA PRO A 19 -19.20 33.08 -6.48
C PRO A 19 -19.07 31.58 -6.23
N ARG A 20 -20.15 30.84 -6.51
CA ARG A 20 -20.22 29.41 -6.23
C ARG A 20 -19.36 28.64 -7.22
N LEU A 21 -18.52 27.75 -6.69
CA LEU A 21 -17.78 26.79 -7.50
C LEU A 21 -18.66 25.54 -7.68
N SER A 22 -19.09 25.26 -8.91
CA SER A 22 -20.07 24.18 -9.22
C SER A 22 -19.56 23.11 -10.19
N GLN A 23 -18.34 23.23 -10.71
CA GLN A 23 -17.79 22.28 -11.68
C GLN A 23 -17.00 21.15 -10.98
N TYR A 24 -16.15 20.45 -11.72
CA TYR A 24 -15.23 19.45 -11.18
C TYR A 24 -14.31 20.02 -10.09
N LEU A 25 -13.79 19.15 -9.21
CA LEU A 25 -12.78 19.52 -8.22
C LEU A 25 -11.51 20.01 -8.91
N THR A 26 -10.97 21.14 -8.46
CA THR A 26 -9.70 21.66 -8.98
C THR A 26 -8.52 21.03 -8.23
N SER A 27 -7.31 21.09 -8.83
CA SER A 27 -6.08 20.61 -8.18
C SER A 27 -5.85 21.31 -6.84
N ASP A 28 -6.01 22.63 -6.82
CA ASP A 28 -5.83 23.46 -5.62
C ASP A 28 -6.72 23.05 -4.46
N GLU A 29 -7.95 22.59 -4.72
CA GLU A 29 -8.84 22.12 -3.65
C GLU A 29 -8.41 20.77 -3.08
N ILE A 30 -7.85 19.90 -3.93
CA ILE A 30 -7.29 18.62 -3.51
C ILE A 30 -6.00 18.86 -2.71
N GLU A 31 -5.18 19.83 -3.11
CA GLU A 31 -3.98 20.26 -2.38
C GLU A 31 -4.34 20.87 -1.02
N LYS A 32 -5.31 21.79 -0.97
CA LYS A 32 -5.81 22.34 0.30
C LYS A 32 -6.34 21.26 1.23
N ALA A 33 -7.06 20.27 0.70
CA ALA A 33 -7.52 19.13 1.46
C ALA A 33 -6.35 18.28 2.00
N ARG A 34 -5.29 18.08 1.19
CA ARG A 34 -4.07 17.39 1.61
C ARG A 34 -3.38 18.16 2.74
N ASP A 35 -3.19 19.46 2.57
CA ASP A 35 -2.49 20.32 3.53
C ASP A 35 -3.26 20.42 4.86
N TYR A 36 -4.60 20.42 4.79
CA TYR A 36 -5.46 20.28 5.97
C TYR A 36 -5.17 18.98 6.74
N TRP A 37 -5.15 17.83 6.07
CA TRP A 37 -4.88 16.54 6.73
C TRP A 37 -3.45 16.43 7.28
N ILE A 38 -2.47 17.02 6.59
CA ILE A 38 -1.10 17.10 7.08
C ILE A 38 -1.06 17.90 8.38
N LEU A 39 -1.69 19.07 8.41
CA LEU A 39 -1.76 19.91 9.61
C LEU A 39 -2.48 19.19 10.76
N VAL A 40 -3.59 18.49 10.49
CA VAL A 40 -4.28 17.67 11.49
C VAL A 40 -3.37 16.56 12.03
N ALA A 41 -2.68 15.82 11.16
CA ALA A 41 -1.78 14.75 11.56
C ALA A 41 -0.62 15.29 12.43
N GLN A 42 -0.07 16.45 12.07
CA GLN A 42 0.99 17.10 12.83
C GLN A 42 0.50 17.54 14.22
N LYS A 43 -0.66 18.21 14.30
CA LYS A 43 -1.24 18.66 15.57
C LYS A 43 -1.56 17.50 16.51
N GLN A 44 -2.05 16.38 15.98
CA GLN A 44 -2.39 15.20 16.79
C GLN A 44 -1.15 14.42 17.25
N CYS A 45 -0.16 14.22 16.39
CA CYS A 45 0.98 13.36 16.71
C CYS A 45 2.17 14.10 17.33
N ILE A 46 2.29 15.41 17.09
CA ILE A 46 3.44 16.22 17.51
C ILE A 46 3.00 17.56 18.16
N PRO A 47 2.04 17.56 19.11
CA PRO A 47 1.50 18.80 19.67
C PRO A 47 2.53 19.61 20.46
N ALA A 48 3.43 18.94 21.19
CA ALA A 48 4.42 19.61 22.05
C ALA A 48 5.45 20.43 21.25
N VAL A 49 5.87 19.93 20.09
CA VAL A 49 6.83 20.63 19.21
C VAL A 49 6.18 21.83 18.56
N ILE A 50 4.93 21.68 18.10
CA ILE A 50 4.18 22.77 17.46
C ILE A 50 3.98 23.90 18.47
N LYS A 51 3.50 23.60 19.68
CA LYS A 51 3.33 24.62 20.73
C LYS A 51 4.64 25.34 21.06
N ALA A 52 5.74 24.60 21.21
CA ALA A 52 7.03 25.19 21.51
C ALA A 52 7.49 26.18 20.42
N LEU A 53 7.31 25.80 19.14
CA LEU A 53 7.66 26.64 18.00
C LEU A 53 6.73 27.85 17.84
N GLU A 54 5.44 27.72 18.16
CA GLU A 54 4.50 28.85 18.20
C GLU A 54 4.87 29.86 19.30
N THR A 55 5.35 29.39 20.46
CA THR A 55 5.73 30.24 21.61
C THR A 55 7.19 30.70 21.60
N ILE A 56 7.96 30.41 20.54
CA ILE A 56 9.42 30.70 20.44
C ILE A 56 10.19 30.18 21.68
N MET A 57 9.78 29.01 22.19
CA MET A 57 10.45 28.36 23.30
C MET A 57 11.44 27.32 22.80
N PRO A 58 12.55 27.09 23.51
CA PRO A 58 13.50 26.04 23.16
C PRO A 58 12.80 24.68 23.14
N LEU A 59 13.07 23.90 22.10
CA LEU A 59 12.50 22.56 21.95
C LEU A 59 12.88 21.68 23.16
N PRO A 60 11.97 20.82 23.65
CA PRO A 60 12.29 19.95 24.77
C PRO A 60 13.53 19.11 24.45
N ALA A 61 14.56 19.17 25.31
CA ALA A 61 15.84 18.48 25.10
C ALA A 61 15.70 16.96 24.88
N LYS A 62 14.62 16.36 25.42
CA LYS A 62 14.29 14.93 25.25
C LYS A 62 13.56 14.61 23.94
N SER A 63 13.14 15.61 23.18
CA SER A 63 12.44 15.38 21.92
C SER A 63 13.44 14.89 20.87
N LYS A 64 13.22 13.68 20.34
CA LYS A 64 14.01 13.14 19.21
C LYS A 64 13.95 14.02 17.95
N ILE A 65 13.09 15.04 17.95
CA ILE A 65 12.83 16.00 16.87
C ILE A 65 13.76 17.22 16.98
N ALA A 66 14.27 17.55 18.18
CA ALA A 66 15.17 18.69 18.38
C ALA A 66 16.45 18.63 17.53
N ARG A 67 16.88 17.44 17.11
CA ARG A 67 18.08 17.24 16.27
C ARG A 67 17.89 17.64 14.81
N PHE A 68 16.66 17.89 14.36
CA PHE A 68 16.34 18.13 12.95
C PHE A 68 16.09 19.60 12.60
N ASN A 69 16.44 20.55 13.49
CA ASN A 69 16.23 22.00 13.28
C ASN A 69 14.85 22.30 12.68
N SER A 70 13.80 21.71 13.26
CA SER A 70 12.44 21.81 12.73
C SER A 70 11.90 23.23 12.89
N PHE A 71 11.18 23.72 11.88
CA PHE A 71 10.58 25.04 11.88
C PHE A 71 9.15 25.00 11.32
N LEU A 72 8.38 26.05 11.59
CA LEU A 72 7.04 26.22 11.04
C LEU A 72 7.13 27.08 9.77
N GLN A 73 6.50 26.60 8.70
CA GLN A 73 6.29 27.35 7.46
C GLN A 73 4.84 27.15 7.05
N GLU A 74 4.09 28.24 6.87
CA GLU A 74 2.69 28.21 6.46
C GLU A 74 1.79 27.33 7.37
N ASN A 75 2.10 27.31 8.67
CA ASN A 75 1.46 26.47 9.71
C ASN A 75 1.77 24.97 9.62
N HIS A 76 2.69 24.55 8.75
CA HIS A 76 3.16 23.16 8.70
C HIS A 76 4.55 23.03 9.32
N LEU A 77 4.74 21.90 10.01
CA LEU A 77 6.02 21.54 10.59
C LEU A 77 6.93 20.93 9.52
N ARG A 78 8.02 21.62 9.19
CA ARG A 78 9.06 21.19 8.25
C ARG A 78 10.37 20.91 8.98
N LEU A 79 11.22 20.10 8.35
CA LEU A 79 12.57 19.85 8.86
C LEU A 79 13.61 20.76 8.21
N GLY A 80 14.54 21.25 9.03
CA GLY A 80 15.78 21.83 8.56
C GLY A 80 16.73 20.74 8.07
N GLY A 81 17.44 21.03 6.98
CA GLY A 81 18.39 20.11 6.36
C GLY A 81 19.73 20.76 6.07
N ARG A 82 20.65 19.97 5.51
CA ARG A 82 21.96 20.45 5.00
C ARG A 82 21.97 20.67 3.49
N LEU A 83 20.81 20.48 2.84
CA LEU A 83 20.66 20.53 1.39
C LEU A 83 20.35 21.94 0.86
N GLN A 84 20.62 23.00 1.65
CA GLN A 84 20.28 24.37 1.26
C GLN A 84 20.86 24.78 -0.12
N PHE A 85 22.07 24.31 -0.44
CA PHE A 85 22.78 24.61 -1.69
C PHE A 85 22.63 23.53 -2.76
N ALA A 86 21.90 22.44 -2.49
CA ALA A 86 21.68 21.41 -3.49
C ALA A 86 20.71 21.90 -4.59
N PRO A 87 20.88 21.46 -5.85
CA PRO A 87 19.98 21.79 -6.96
C PRO A 87 18.71 20.91 -6.91
N VAL A 88 18.00 20.96 -5.80
CA VAL A 88 16.78 20.19 -5.52
C VAL A 88 15.65 21.14 -5.15
N THR A 89 14.40 20.66 -5.21
CA THR A 89 13.24 21.51 -4.92
C THR A 89 13.21 21.93 -3.45
N SER A 90 12.53 23.04 -3.15
CA SER A 90 12.37 23.51 -1.76
C SER A 90 11.68 22.48 -0.87
N GLU A 91 10.80 21.65 -1.43
CA GLU A 91 10.10 20.57 -0.73
C GLU A 91 11.07 19.44 -0.34
N GLU A 92 12.01 19.11 -1.21
CA GLU A 92 13.06 18.13 -0.93
C GLU A 92 14.09 18.65 0.09
N LYS A 93 14.39 19.95 0.05
CA LYS A 93 15.26 20.61 1.05
C LYS A 93 14.62 20.58 2.44
N HIS A 94 13.31 20.85 2.50
CA HIS A 94 12.55 21.04 3.73
C HIS A 94 11.30 20.17 3.76
N PRO A 95 11.44 18.84 3.89
CA PRO A 95 10.30 17.94 3.85
C PRO A 95 9.39 18.11 5.06
N LEU A 96 8.10 17.81 4.86
CA LEU A 96 7.08 17.89 5.90
C LEU A 96 7.24 16.77 6.92
N LEU A 97 7.28 17.10 8.20
CA LEU A 97 7.41 16.11 9.26
C LEU A 97 6.06 15.43 9.52
N LEU A 98 6.03 14.10 9.42
CA LEU A 98 4.84 13.29 9.64
C LEU A 98 5.14 12.11 10.58
N ASP A 99 4.12 11.58 11.25
CA ASP A 99 4.24 10.38 12.08
C ASP A 99 3.63 9.17 11.37
N GLY A 100 4.42 8.10 11.21
CA GLY A 100 3.99 6.88 10.54
C GLY A 100 2.90 6.09 11.28
N SER A 101 2.56 6.46 12.51
CA SER A 101 1.44 5.87 13.25
C SER A 101 0.08 6.41 12.80
N HIS A 102 0.00 7.66 12.33
CA HIS A 102 -1.25 8.33 11.99
C HIS A 102 -1.95 7.71 10.78
N HIS A 103 -3.28 7.60 10.81
CA HIS A 103 -4.06 6.92 9.76
C HIS A 103 -3.90 7.59 8.39
N PHE A 104 -3.94 8.92 8.31
CA PHE A 104 -3.69 9.64 7.05
C PHE A 104 -2.33 9.28 6.42
N VAL A 105 -1.28 9.13 7.24
CA VAL A 105 0.06 8.78 6.76
C VAL A 105 0.10 7.33 6.26
N GLN A 106 -0.65 6.41 6.90
CA GLN A 106 -0.81 5.04 6.40
C GLN A 106 -1.53 5.02 5.04
N LEU A 107 -2.56 5.84 4.85
CA LEU A 107 -3.25 5.99 3.57
C LEU A 107 -2.34 6.61 2.50
N LEU A 108 -1.55 7.62 2.85
CA LEU A 108 -0.55 8.23 1.97
C LEU A 108 0.46 7.18 1.50
N ILE A 109 1.04 6.41 2.43
CA ILE A 109 1.96 5.32 2.11
C ILE A 109 1.30 4.29 1.19
N ARG A 110 0.05 3.89 1.49
CA ARG A 110 -0.68 2.91 0.68
C ARG A 110 -0.92 3.43 -0.74
N HIS A 111 -1.32 4.69 -0.87
CA HIS A 111 -1.50 5.35 -2.16
C HIS A 111 -0.20 5.36 -2.97
N THR A 112 0.91 5.77 -2.37
CA THR A 112 2.22 5.77 -3.05
C THR A 112 2.66 4.35 -3.43
N HIS A 113 2.46 3.36 -2.56
CA HIS A 113 2.77 1.97 -2.86
C HIS A 113 1.96 1.40 -4.03
N VAL A 114 0.67 1.74 -4.14
CA VAL A 114 -0.17 1.33 -5.27
C VAL A 114 0.22 2.07 -6.55
N ARG A 115 0.49 3.38 -6.47
CA ARG A 115 0.94 4.20 -7.61
C ARG A 115 2.25 3.69 -8.20
N LEU A 116 3.18 3.25 -7.35
CA LEU A 116 4.46 2.68 -7.75
C LEU A 116 4.38 1.18 -8.08
N HIS A 117 3.22 0.66 -8.50
CA HIS A 117 3.06 -0.74 -8.92
C HIS A 117 3.61 -1.77 -7.91
N GLN A 118 3.33 -1.55 -6.62
CA GLN A 118 3.67 -2.45 -5.52
C GLN A 118 5.18 -2.71 -5.33
N LEU A 119 6.02 -1.76 -5.76
CA LEU A 119 7.47 -1.81 -5.52
C LEU A 119 7.81 -1.86 -4.01
N GLY A 120 9.05 -2.30 -3.75
CA GLY A 120 9.54 -2.57 -2.41
C GLY A 120 9.64 -1.34 -1.50
N VAL A 121 9.91 -1.60 -0.21
CA VAL A 121 9.99 -0.59 0.85
C VAL A 121 10.98 0.54 0.52
N ARG A 122 12.12 0.23 -0.09
CA ARG A 122 13.16 1.22 -0.43
C ARG A 122 12.66 2.25 -1.43
N THR A 123 12.00 1.81 -2.50
CA THR A 123 11.48 2.69 -3.55
C THR A 123 10.39 3.59 -3.00
N VAL A 124 9.42 3.02 -2.27
CA VAL A 124 8.34 3.81 -1.64
C VAL A 124 8.92 4.83 -0.65
N LEU A 125 9.95 4.46 0.11
CA LEU A 125 10.60 5.37 1.06
C LEU A 125 11.35 6.50 0.34
N SER A 126 11.99 6.22 -0.79
CA SER A 126 12.69 7.23 -1.60
C SER A 126 11.71 8.24 -2.17
N GLU A 127 10.62 7.76 -2.77
CA GLU A 127 9.56 8.59 -3.33
C GLU A 127 8.90 9.50 -2.28
N LEU A 128 8.61 8.94 -1.10
CA LEU A 128 8.02 9.73 -0.02
C LEU A 128 9.01 10.76 0.53
N ARG A 129 10.31 10.48 0.50
CA ARG A 129 11.34 11.38 1.03
C ARG A 129 11.46 12.69 0.28
N SER A 130 11.06 12.74 -0.99
CA SER A 130 11.08 13.99 -1.75
C SER A 130 10.13 15.05 -1.18
N ASN A 131 9.10 14.64 -0.43
CA ASN A 131 8.08 15.55 0.09
C ASN A 131 7.90 15.47 1.62
N TYR A 132 8.18 14.30 2.20
CA TYR A 132 7.81 13.96 3.57
C TYR A 132 8.94 13.29 4.32
N TRP A 133 9.13 13.72 5.57
CA TRP A 133 9.93 13.01 6.54
C TRP A 133 9.03 12.27 7.53
N ILE A 134 8.85 10.97 7.30
CA ILE A 134 7.99 10.14 8.15
C ILE A 134 8.82 9.54 9.29
N ARG A 135 8.44 9.83 10.55
CA ARG A 135 9.03 9.20 11.75
C ARG A 135 8.83 7.69 11.69
N ARG A 136 9.92 6.94 11.87
CA ARG A 136 9.92 5.47 11.70
C ARG A 136 9.30 5.06 10.35
N GLY A 137 9.61 5.83 9.31
CA GLY A 137 8.99 5.69 7.99
C GLY A 137 9.21 4.30 7.38
N ARG A 138 10.39 3.70 7.56
CA ARG A 138 10.67 2.36 7.06
C ARG A 138 9.76 1.32 7.73
N GLU A 139 9.56 1.41 9.04
CA GLU A 139 8.67 0.53 9.80
C GLU A 139 7.21 0.74 9.40
N ALA A 140 6.77 2.00 9.26
CA ALA A 140 5.42 2.32 8.81
C ALA A 140 5.13 1.76 7.40
N ILE A 141 6.07 1.94 6.47
CA ILE A 141 5.96 1.41 5.10
C ILE A 141 5.92 -0.12 5.11
N LYS A 142 6.82 -0.79 5.86
CA LYS A 142 6.77 -2.25 6.02
C LYS A 142 5.41 -2.72 6.51
N ARG A 143 4.83 -2.04 7.51
CA ARG A 143 3.52 -2.37 8.07
C ARG A 143 2.41 -2.27 7.02
N VAL A 144 2.41 -1.22 6.20
CA VAL A 144 1.41 -1.03 5.14
C VAL A 144 1.56 -2.09 4.05
N ILE A 145 2.79 -2.35 3.58
CA ILE A 145 3.06 -3.35 2.54
C ILE A 145 2.69 -4.76 3.03
N HIS A 146 2.97 -5.09 4.29
CA HIS A 146 2.60 -6.39 4.87
C HIS A 146 1.07 -6.61 4.90
N ARG A 147 0.28 -5.54 5.00
CA ARG A 147 -1.20 -5.59 4.96
C ARG A 147 -1.76 -5.52 3.53
N CYS A 148 -0.92 -5.36 2.52
CA CYS A 148 -1.33 -5.28 1.12
C CYS A 148 -1.64 -6.68 0.59
N LEU A 149 -2.89 -6.91 0.16
CA LEU A 149 -3.33 -8.22 -0.33
C LEU A 149 -2.52 -8.70 -1.55
N PRO A 150 -2.32 -7.89 -2.63
CA PRO A 150 -1.46 -8.29 -3.75
C PRO A 150 -0.05 -8.71 -3.31
N CYS A 151 0.59 -7.95 -2.42
CA CYS A 151 1.92 -8.29 -1.92
C CYS A 151 1.93 -9.56 -1.08
N ARG A 152 0.86 -9.82 -0.30
CA ARG A 152 0.72 -11.03 0.49
C ARG A 152 0.53 -12.26 -0.40
N LEU A 153 -0.27 -12.14 -1.45
CA LEU A 153 -0.46 -13.20 -2.45
C LEU A 153 0.83 -13.50 -3.20
N TYR A 154 1.55 -12.47 -3.66
CA TYR A 154 2.83 -12.64 -4.36
C TYR A 154 3.90 -13.30 -3.47
N LYS A 155 3.88 -13.03 -2.17
CA LYS A 155 4.81 -13.63 -1.18
C LYS A 155 4.31 -14.96 -0.59
N ALA A 156 3.11 -15.40 -0.94
CA ALA A 156 2.59 -16.65 -0.41
C ALA A 156 3.51 -17.79 -0.83
N THR A 157 3.98 -18.57 0.14
CA THR A 157 4.71 -19.80 -0.14
C THR A 157 3.80 -20.77 -0.86
N ARG A 158 4.33 -21.47 -1.86
CA ARG A 158 3.60 -22.57 -2.49
C ARG A 158 3.23 -23.59 -1.41
N GLY A 159 2.00 -24.09 -1.46
CA GLY A 159 1.63 -25.23 -0.64
C GLY A 159 2.56 -26.39 -1.00
N THR A 160 3.17 -27.00 0.01
CA THR A 160 3.84 -28.28 -0.16
C THR A 160 2.76 -29.33 -0.34
N GLN A 161 2.82 -30.11 -1.41
CA GLN A 161 1.96 -31.28 -1.54
C GLN A 161 2.38 -32.28 -0.45
N ILE A 162 1.44 -32.66 0.41
CA ILE A 162 1.62 -33.83 1.26
C ILE A 162 1.41 -35.03 0.35
N GLU A 163 2.48 -35.75 0.03
CA GLU A 163 2.37 -36.99 -0.72
C GLU A 163 1.69 -38.03 0.17
N ALA A 164 0.52 -38.51 -0.25
CA ALA A 164 -0.12 -39.63 0.43
C ALA A 164 0.75 -40.89 0.24
N PRO A 165 0.83 -41.77 1.25
CA PRO A 165 1.54 -43.04 1.08
C PRO A 165 0.92 -43.81 -0.09
N LEU A 166 1.77 -44.40 -0.93
CA LEU A 166 1.32 -45.23 -2.04
C LEU A 166 0.54 -46.45 -1.48
N PRO A 167 -0.58 -46.84 -2.10
CA PRO A 167 -1.28 -48.07 -1.75
C PRO A 167 -0.34 -49.28 -1.85
N ALA A 168 -0.55 -50.29 -0.99
CA ALA A 168 0.24 -51.52 -0.99
C ALA A 168 0.30 -52.16 -2.39
N ASP A 169 -0.81 -52.09 -3.11
CA ASP A 169 -0.99 -52.59 -4.47
C ASP A 169 0.00 -52.00 -5.49
N ARG A 170 0.52 -50.78 -5.26
CA ARG A 170 1.49 -50.12 -6.15
C ARG A 170 2.95 -50.41 -5.80
N VAL A 171 3.23 -50.91 -4.59
CA VAL A 171 4.59 -51.09 -4.08
C VAL A 171 4.93 -52.56 -3.80
N THR A 172 3.94 -53.44 -3.79
CA THR A 172 4.12 -54.87 -3.58
C THR A 172 4.40 -55.56 -4.92
N PRO A 173 5.51 -56.29 -5.08
CA PRO A 173 5.79 -57.01 -6.31
C PRO A 173 4.73 -58.10 -6.53
N CYS A 174 4.19 -58.14 -7.73
CA CYS A 174 3.14 -59.08 -8.12
C CYS A 174 3.36 -59.55 -9.57
N ILE A 175 2.68 -60.62 -9.98
CA ILE A 175 2.74 -61.09 -11.37
C ILE A 175 2.00 -60.10 -12.29
N PRO A 176 2.40 -59.96 -13.56
CA PRO A 176 1.70 -59.11 -14.51
C PRO A 176 0.19 -59.40 -14.56
N PHE A 177 -0.62 -58.34 -14.67
CA PHE A 177 -2.09 -58.35 -14.70
C PHE A 177 -2.80 -58.80 -13.42
N SER A 178 -2.09 -58.96 -12.30
CA SER A 178 -2.73 -59.28 -11.01
C SER A 178 -3.44 -58.08 -10.37
N ILE A 179 -2.95 -56.87 -10.63
CA ILE A 179 -3.53 -55.60 -10.19
C ILE A 179 -3.58 -54.71 -11.43
N THR A 180 -4.78 -54.23 -11.79
CA THR A 180 -4.98 -53.35 -12.93
C THR A 180 -5.64 -52.05 -12.49
N GLY A 181 -5.04 -50.93 -12.86
CA GLY A 181 -5.66 -49.61 -12.78
C GLY A 181 -6.57 -49.41 -13.98
N ILE A 182 -7.78 -48.92 -13.75
CA ILE A 182 -8.71 -48.50 -14.79
C ILE A 182 -8.79 -46.97 -14.73
N ASP A 183 -8.49 -46.32 -15.84
CA ASP A 183 -8.72 -44.88 -16.01
C ASP A 183 -9.67 -44.64 -17.19
N PHE A 184 -10.56 -43.66 -17.03
CA PHE A 184 -11.53 -43.30 -18.04
C PHE A 184 -11.11 -41.99 -18.68
N ALA A 185 -10.93 -42.00 -19.99
CA ALA A 185 -10.80 -40.75 -20.72
C ALA A 185 -12.11 -39.94 -20.61
N VAL A 186 -11.98 -38.62 -20.67
CA VAL A 186 -13.12 -37.69 -20.77
C VAL A 186 -14.04 -38.11 -21.93
N PRO A 187 -15.38 -37.97 -21.82
CA PRO A 187 -16.32 -38.43 -22.84
C PRO A 187 -15.95 -37.88 -24.23
N LEU A 188 -15.75 -38.79 -25.18
CA LEU A 188 -15.46 -38.47 -26.57
C LEU A 188 -16.72 -38.67 -27.41
N TYR A 189 -17.01 -37.72 -28.28
CA TYR A 189 -18.13 -37.82 -29.21
C TYR A 189 -17.67 -38.53 -30.48
N ALA A 190 -18.12 -39.76 -30.67
CA ALA A 190 -17.88 -40.52 -31.89
C ALA A 190 -19.08 -40.36 -32.83
N ARG A 191 -18.82 -40.03 -34.10
CA ARG A 191 -19.88 -39.96 -35.11
C ARG A 191 -20.12 -41.36 -35.65
N ASN A 192 -21.33 -41.87 -35.43
CA ASN A 192 -21.74 -43.17 -35.92
C ASN A 192 -22.85 -42.99 -36.96
N CYS A 193 -22.49 -42.95 -38.24
CA CYS A 193 -23.31 -42.72 -39.45
C CYS A 193 -24.32 -41.55 -39.44
N LYS A 194 -25.22 -41.46 -38.45
CA LYS A 194 -26.30 -40.46 -38.34
C LYS A 194 -26.43 -39.82 -36.94
N SER A 195 -25.76 -40.33 -35.90
CA SER A 195 -25.77 -39.75 -34.55
C SER A 195 -24.35 -39.44 -34.03
N LEU A 196 -24.27 -38.51 -33.08
CA LEU A 196 -23.08 -38.29 -32.26
C LEU A 196 -23.31 -38.99 -30.93
N ASP A 197 -22.62 -40.10 -30.72
CA ASP A 197 -22.77 -40.90 -29.51
C ASP A 197 -21.61 -40.60 -28.56
N THR A 198 -21.90 -40.51 -27.26
CA THR A 198 -20.89 -40.37 -26.22
C THR A 198 -20.23 -41.71 -25.98
N THR A 199 -18.96 -41.81 -26.33
CA THR A 199 -18.11 -42.98 -26.10
C THR A 199 -17.08 -42.67 -25.03
N HIS A 200 -16.76 -43.67 -24.20
CA HIS A 200 -15.71 -43.59 -23.19
C HIS A 200 -14.59 -44.54 -23.59
N ILE A 201 -13.35 -44.11 -23.45
CA ILE A 201 -12.18 -44.98 -23.62
C ILE A 201 -11.74 -45.41 -22.24
N GLU A 202 -11.69 -46.72 -22.02
CA GLU A 202 -11.19 -47.33 -20.81
C GLU A 202 -9.72 -47.72 -21.03
N LEU A 203 -8.83 -47.17 -20.21
CA LEU A 203 -7.41 -47.50 -20.20
C LEU A 203 -7.12 -48.44 -19.05
N PHE A 204 -6.65 -49.64 -19.40
CA PHE A 204 -6.19 -50.63 -18.43
C PHE A 204 -4.67 -50.57 -18.35
N ALA A 205 -4.13 -50.25 -17.17
CA ALA A 205 -2.70 -50.22 -16.89
C ALA A 205 -2.36 -51.24 -15.79
N CYS A 206 -1.31 -52.02 -16.02
CA CYS A 206 -0.72 -52.93 -15.03
C CYS A 206 0.57 -52.30 -14.48
#